data_AF-A0A3D8QZ18-F1
#
_entry.id   AF-A0A3D8QZ18-F1
#
_cell.length_a   1.000
_cell.length_b   1.000
_cell.length_c   1.000
_cell.angle_alpha   90.00
_cell.angle_beta   90.00
_cell.angle_gamma   90.00
#
_symmetry.space_group_name_H-M   'P 1'
#
loop_
_entity.id
_entity.type
_entity.pdbx_description
1 polymer ?
#
loop_
_entity_poly.entity_id
_entity_poly.type
_entity_poly.pdbx_seq_one_letter_code
_entity_poly.pdbx_strand_id
1 'polypeptide(L)'
;MDTMNLSAPVIAIAVVLISAYIYPALVHYNVYHRITTWYAKRNEQFYVREFAESDESILKKVTQFSLKWWTENDIFQLERRAIFSKTWHFVAHASRFRKPGDYRTYEIAGFSFILILGKDQKVRAFHNICRHRAYTITKKESGSSTVLGCRYHGWSYNTKGELVKAPEFDKVEGFQKEMNSLWEIRSVVKESMVFVNLDAGPEVSDLELAAQLKARNTAGVGWISSWKFDAVLNWKLAAGEFSLGRLQNSQNNWQWMLGGSAKTKEMKLSYSASIWTPHGLLLTVRLLPQSPSATTIECDLHAKITHSAKFSSLQKQLKEEIQSEIGRLEIKQRDLSRGHDDFAVAPQEQISRLLRAHLESERQVGHEIEPAARKQGFSVEGKADDDLCAELESNLGCKANKNGLLDW
;
A
#
# COMPACT_ATOMS: atom_id res chain seq x y z
N MET A 1 -32.90 -7.12 50.64
CA MET A 1 -32.56 -7.29 49.22
C MET A 1 -33.81 -6.95 48.43
N ASP A 2 -33.92 -5.69 48.03
CA ASP A 2 -35.09 -5.18 47.30
C ASP A 2 -35.00 -5.61 45.83
N THR A 3 -35.95 -6.43 45.40
CA THR A 3 -36.13 -6.80 44.01
C THR A 3 -36.80 -5.64 43.27
N MET A 4 -36.08 -4.97 42.37
CA MET A 4 -36.64 -3.94 41.49
C MET A 4 -37.73 -4.57 40.60
N ASN A 5 -38.99 -4.18 40.85
CA ASN A 5 -40.14 -4.59 40.06
C ASN A 5 -40.23 -3.66 38.84
N LEU A 6 -39.71 -4.09 37.70
CA LEU A 6 -39.80 -3.34 36.44
C LEU A 6 -41.25 -3.35 35.94
N SER A 7 -41.78 -2.17 35.61
CA SER A 7 -43.16 -2.04 35.13
C SER A 7 -43.31 -2.68 33.73
N ALA A 8 -44.50 -3.24 33.48
CA ALA A 8 -44.86 -3.89 32.20
C ALA A 8 -44.43 -3.13 30.92
N PRO A 9 -44.53 -1.78 30.81
CA PRO A 9 -44.05 -1.08 29.62
C PRO A 9 -42.54 -1.16 29.40
N VAL A 10 -41.74 -1.26 30.47
CA VAL A 10 -40.27 -1.37 30.35
C VAL A 10 -39.87 -2.77 29.83
N ILE A 11 -40.59 -3.80 30.27
CA ILE A 11 -40.41 -5.17 29.77
C ILE A 11 -40.79 -5.24 28.29
N ALA A 12 -41.90 -4.60 27.88
CA ALA A 12 -42.33 -4.56 26.49
C ALA A 12 -41.30 -3.86 25.59
N ILE A 13 -40.75 -2.72 26.02
CA ILE A 13 -39.69 -2.00 25.28
C ILE A 13 -38.42 -2.85 25.18
N ALA A 14 -38.01 -3.52 26.27
CA ALA A 14 -36.85 -4.40 26.25
C ALA A 14 -37.04 -5.57 25.27
N VAL A 15 -38.22 -6.21 25.25
CA VAL A 15 -38.51 -7.30 24.31
C VAL A 15 -38.51 -6.82 22.86
N VAL A 16 -39.06 -5.63 22.57
CA VAL A 16 -39.02 -5.05 21.22
C VAL A 16 -37.58 -4.74 20.80
N LEU A 17 -36.76 -4.13 21.67
CA LEU A 17 -35.36 -3.83 21.36
C LEU A 17 -34.51 -5.10 21.19
N ILE A 18 -34.70 -6.10 22.06
CA ILE A 18 -34.04 -7.40 21.97
C ILE A 18 -34.45 -8.11 20.67
N SER A 19 -35.74 -8.11 20.31
CA SER A 19 -36.19 -8.72 19.05
C SER A 19 -35.68 -7.96 17.81
N ALA A 20 -35.61 -6.63 17.84
CA ALA A 20 -35.10 -5.82 16.74
C ALA A 20 -33.59 -5.95 16.53
N TYR A 21 -32.80 -6.25 17.59
CA TYR A 21 -31.34 -6.38 17.50
C TYR A 21 -30.86 -7.83 17.37
N ILE A 22 -31.50 -8.76 18.09
CA ILE A 22 -31.06 -10.16 18.14
C ILE A 22 -31.61 -10.96 16.96
N TYR A 23 -32.82 -10.67 16.47
CA TYR A 23 -33.42 -11.45 15.38
C TYR A 23 -32.69 -11.27 14.04
N PRO A 24 -32.29 -10.05 13.60
CA PRO A 24 -31.47 -9.90 12.40
C PRO A 24 -30.08 -10.51 12.55
N ALA A 25 -29.47 -10.43 13.75
CA ALA A 25 -28.15 -10.98 14.05
C ALA A 25 -28.15 -12.53 14.05
N LEU A 26 -29.19 -13.17 14.61
CA LEU A 26 -29.33 -14.63 14.59
C LEU A 26 -29.68 -15.16 13.21
N VAL A 27 -30.49 -14.45 12.42
CA VAL A 27 -30.80 -14.86 11.03
C VAL A 27 -29.57 -14.67 10.14
N HIS A 28 -28.82 -13.57 10.26
CA HIS A 28 -27.54 -13.41 9.54
C HIS A 28 -26.50 -14.45 9.98
N TYR A 29 -26.37 -14.73 11.27
CA TYR A 29 -25.42 -15.73 11.76
C TYR A 29 -25.77 -17.14 11.30
N ASN A 30 -27.04 -17.55 11.37
CA ASN A 30 -27.46 -18.88 10.92
C ASN A 30 -27.41 -19.05 9.40
N VAL A 31 -27.71 -18.00 8.62
CA VAL A 31 -27.59 -18.04 7.16
C VAL A 31 -26.13 -18.02 6.74
N TYR A 32 -25.30 -17.16 7.34
CA TYR A 32 -23.85 -17.12 7.08
C TYR A 32 -23.19 -18.44 7.46
N HIS A 33 -23.45 -18.98 8.65
CA HIS A 33 -22.87 -20.25 9.09
C HIS A 33 -23.36 -21.44 8.26
N ARG A 34 -24.63 -21.45 7.81
CA ARG A 34 -25.12 -22.51 6.90
C ARG A 34 -24.53 -22.39 5.50
N ILE A 35 -24.32 -21.18 4.98
CA ILE A 35 -23.67 -20.97 3.68
C ILE A 35 -22.18 -21.31 3.76
N THR A 36 -21.46 -20.88 4.80
CA THR A 36 -20.03 -21.19 4.96
C THR A 36 -19.80 -22.68 5.22
N THR A 37 -20.63 -23.34 6.04
CA THR A 37 -20.53 -24.80 6.21
C THR A 37 -20.97 -25.57 4.97
N TRP A 38 -21.95 -25.09 4.20
CA TRP A 38 -22.34 -25.70 2.93
C TRP A 38 -21.26 -25.53 1.84
N TYR A 39 -20.61 -24.36 1.77
CA TYR A 39 -19.44 -24.13 0.90
C TYR A 39 -18.23 -24.97 1.33
N ALA A 40 -17.95 -25.04 2.64
CA ALA A 40 -16.86 -25.87 3.17
C ALA A 40 -17.08 -27.36 2.90
N LYS A 41 -18.32 -27.84 3.04
CA LYS A 41 -18.68 -29.26 2.87
C LYS A 41 -18.74 -29.71 1.40
N ARG A 42 -18.84 -28.78 0.44
CA ARG A 42 -18.86 -29.09 -1.00
C ARG A 42 -17.47 -29.03 -1.66
N ASN A 43 -16.47 -28.50 -0.95
CA ASN A 43 -15.08 -28.38 -1.41
C ASN A 43 -14.11 -29.30 -0.64
N GLU A 44 -14.55 -30.43 -0.11
CA GLU A 44 -13.66 -31.48 0.44
C GLU A 44 -12.87 -32.21 -0.67
N GLN A 45 -12.08 -31.45 -1.41
CA GLN A 45 -10.84 -31.84 -2.06
C GLN A 45 -9.84 -30.68 -1.87
N PHE A 46 -9.71 -30.19 -0.63
CA PHE A 46 -8.59 -29.34 -0.26
C PHE A 46 -7.35 -30.20 -0.17
N TYR A 47 -6.44 -30.04 -1.13
CA TYR A 47 -5.02 -30.32 -0.91
C TYR A 47 -4.56 -29.41 0.23
N VAL A 48 -4.61 -29.90 1.46
CA VAL A 48 -3.89 -29.31 2.59
C VAL A 48 -2.42 -29.55 2.28
N ARG A 49 -1.74 -28.55 1.71
CA ARG A 49 -0.29 -28.60 1.60
C ARG A 49 0.26 -28.61 3.02
N GLU A 50 1.04 -29.63 3.34
CA GLU A 50 1.85 -29.68 4.56
C GLU A 50 2.68 -28.39 4.61
N PHE A 51 2.60 -27.66 5.73
CA PHE A 51 3.26 -26.36 5.88
C PHE A 51 4.76 -26.55 5.60
N ALA A 52 5.28 -25.87 4.59
CA ALA A 52 6.64 -26.10 4.15
C ALA A 52 7.64 -25.64 5.23
N GLU A 53 8.77 -26.33 5.36
CA GLU A 53 9.87 -25.99 6.28
C GLU A 53 10.34 -24.52 6.10
N SER A 54 10.20 -23.96 4.89
CA SER A 54 10.46 -22.56 4.57
C SER A 54 9.59 -21.59 5.38
N ASP A 55 8.31 -21.87 5.55
CA ASP A 55 7.35 -20.95 6.15
C ASP A 55 7.50 -20.93 7.67
N GLU A 56 7.83 -22.08 8.26
CA GLU A 56 8.16 -22.19 9.69
C GLU A 56 9.47 -21.46 10.00
N SER A 57 10.46 -21.57 9.11
CA SER A 57 11.69 -20.79 9.21
C SER A 57 11.42 -19.28 9.13
N ILE A 58 10.55 -18.81 8.23
CA ILE A 58 10.22 -17.39 8.11
C ILE A 58 9.46 -16.91 9.35
N LEU A 59 8.50 -17.67 9.85
CA LEU A 59 7.74 -17.33 11.05
C LEU A 59 8.64 -17.17 12.28
N LYS A 60 9.65 -18.04 12.43
CA LYS A 60 10.67 -17.91 13.47
C LYS A 60 11.49 -16.62 13.33
N LYS A 61 11.87 -16.24 12.11
CA LYS A 61 12.56 -14.96 11.85
C LYS A 61 11.70 -13.75 12.22
N VAL A 62 10.39 -13.80 11.91
CA VAL A 62 9.39 -12.74 12.15
C VAL A 62 9.05 -12.55 13.64
N THR A 63 9.28 -13.56 14.47
CA THR A 63 8.97 -13.54 15.91
C THR A 63 10.16 -13.20 16.79
N GLN A 64 11.40 -13.46 16.32
CA GLN A 64 12.61 -13.29 17.11
C GLN A 64 13.31 -11.93 16.92
N PHE A 65 12.85 -11.09 15.98
CA PHE A 65 13.40 -9.74 15.69
C PHE A 65 14.94 -9.67 15.60
N SER A 66 15.58 -10.75 15.16
CA SER A 66 17.03 -10.85 15.00
C SER A 66 17.56 -9.98 13.85
N LEU A 67 18.88 -9.90 13.66
CA LEU A 67 19.49 -9.21 12.51
C LEU A 67 18.83 -9.58 11.16
N LYS A 68 18.38 -10.84 11.03
CA LYS A 68 17.68 -11.35 9.85
C LYS A 68 16.41 -10.56 9.50
N TRP A 69 15.68 -10.05 10.49
CA TRP A 69 14.50 -9.19 10.31
C TRP A 69 14.78 -7.96 9.43
N TRP A 70 16.02 -7.48 9.47
CA TRP A 70 16.45 -6.25 8.82
C TRP A 70 17.10 -6.48 7.45
N THR A 71 17.67 -7.66 7.21
CA THR A 71 18.56 -7.90 6.07
C THR A 71 18.10 -9.00 5.13
N GLU A 72 17.23 -9.91 5.56
CA GLU A 72 16.81 -11.05 4.74
C GLU A 72 15.85 -10.63 3.62
N ASN A 73 16.12 -11.14 2.41
CA ASN A 73 15.26 -10.89 1.25
C ASN A 73 13.90 -11.58 1.38
N ASP A 74 13.82 -12.79 1.93
CA ASP A 74 12.55 -13.52 2.06
C ASP A 74 11.53 -12.75 2.92
N ILE A 75 12.01 -12.11 3.99
CA ILE A 75 11.17 -11.25 4.85
C ILE A 75 10.73 -10.03 4.07
N PHE A 76 11.61 -9.41 3.29
CA PHE A 76 11.24 -8.29 2.44
C PHE A 76 10.18 -8.68 1.40
N GLN A 77 10.30 -9.85 0.75
CA GLN A 77 9.27 -10.34 -0.17
C GLN A 77 7.93 -10.54 0.55
N LEU A 78 7.95 -11.16 1.75
CA LEU A 78 6.76 -11.28 2.57
C LEU A 78 6.16 -9.91 2.96
N GLU A 79 6.98 -8.92 3.31
CA GLU A 79 6.53 -7.55 3.60
C GLU A 79 5.87 -6.89 2.38
N ARG A 80 6.42 -7.10 1.19
CA ARG A 80 5.83 -6.63 -0.08
C ARG A 80 4.43 -7.18 -0.26
N ARG A 81 4.24 -8.48 -0.05
CA ARG A 81 2.93 -9.14 -0.21
C ARG A 81 1.97 -8.82 0.93
N ALA A 82 2.41 -8.88 2.17
CA ALA A 82 1.58 -8.77 3.36
C ALA A 82 1.19 -7.34 3.72
N ILE A 83 2.03 -6.36 3.39
CA ILE A 83 1.85 -4.96 3.82
C ILE A 83 1.63 -4.08 2.60
N PHE A 84 2.66 -3.92 1.76
CA PHE A 84 2.62 -2.95 0.69
C PHE A 84 1.53 -3.23 -0.34
N SER A 85 1.19 -4.50 -0.57
CA SER A 85 0.08 -4.85 -1.45
C SER A 85 -1.30 -4.75 -0.81
N LYS A 86 -1.42 -4.78 0.52
CA LYS A 86 -2.70 -4.97 1.23
C LYS A 86 -3.25 -3.74 1.91
N THR A 87 -2.44 -2.70 2.09
CA THR A 87 -2.82 -1.52 2.87
C THR A 87 -3.04 -0.28 2.00
N TRP A 88 -3.74 0.71 2.54
CA TRP A 88 -3.97 1.98 1.85
C TRP A 88 -2.73 2.88 1.89
N HIS A 89 -2.27 3.28 0.71
CA HIS A 89 -1.16 4.21 0.53
C HIS A 89 -1.67 5.57 0.06
N PHE A 90 -1.35 6.63 0.78
CA PHE A 90 -1.39 7.97 0.20
C PHE A 90 -0.35 8.05 -0.92
N VAL A 91 -0.67 8.64 -2.07
CA VAL A 91 0.25 8.69 -3.23
C VAL A 91 0.42 10.10 -3.79
N ALA A 92 -0.64 10.89 -3.81
CA ALA A 92 -0.59 12.20 -4.45
C ALA A 92 -1.70 13.12 -3.94
N HIS A 93 -1.48 14.42 -4.02
CA HIS A 93 -2.57 15.39 -3.96
C HIS A 93 -3.27 15.49 -5.33
N ALA A 94 -4.59 15.64 -5.35
CA ALA A 94 -5.41 15.67 -6.56
C ALA A 94 -5.07 16.86 -7.48
N SER A 95 -4.59 17.99 -6.93
CA SER A 95 -4.16 19.15 -7.74
C SER A 95 -2.96 18.87 -8.66
N ARG A 96 -2.30 17.72 -8.50
CA ARG A 96 -1.27 17.26 -9.45
C ARG A 96 -1.84 16.82 -10.79
N PHE A 97 -3.16 16.65 -10.89
CA PHE A 97 -3.89 16.30 -12.11
C PHE A 97 -4.81 17.48 -12.48
N ARG A 98 -4.47 18.25 -13.51
CA ARG A 98 -5.17 19.49 -13.85
C ARG A 98 -6.16 19.32 -14.99
N LYS A 99 -5.87 18.42 -15.92
CA LYS A 99 -6.72 18.15 -17.09
C LYS A 99 -6.80 16.66 -17.42
N PRO A 100 -7.88 16.20 -18.06
CA PRO A 100 -7.99 14.82 -18.51
C PRO A 100 -6.78 14.36 -19.34
N GLY A 101 -6.32 13.15 -19.05
CA GLY A 101 -5.11 12.56 -19.61
C GLY A 101 -3.85 12.88 -18.83
N ASP A 102 -3.85 13.84 -17.90
CA ASP A 102 -2.73 14.02 -16.98
C ASP A 102 -2.51 12.72 -16.21
N TYR A 103 -1.29 12.20 -16.29
CA TYR A 103 -0.90 10.98 -15.63
C TYR A 103 0.44 11.12 -14.92
N ARG A 104 0.65 10.28 -13.91
CA ARG A 104 1.91 10.14 -13.18
C ARG A 104 2.18 8.68 -12.88
N THR A 105 3.44 8.27 -12.94
CA THR A 105 3.86 6.92 -12.57
C THR A 105 4.41 6.91 -11.16
N TYR A 106 4.13 5.82 -10.45
CA TYR A 106 4.58 5.58 -9.08
C TYR A 106 5.06 4.15 -8.96
N GLU A 107 5.88 3.92 -7.96
CA GLU A 107 6.32 2.58 -7.58
C GLU A 107 6.29 2.48 -6.06
N ILE A 108 5.67 1.42 -5.55
CA ILE A 108 5.65 1.09 -4.12
C ILE A 108 6.16 -0.33 -4.00
N ALA A 109 7.32 -0.52 -3.36
CA ALA A 109 7.89 -1.84 -3.12
C ALA A 109 7.96 -2.72 -4.38
N GLY A 110 8.45 -2.16 -5.49
CA GLY A 110 8.54 -2.85 -6.79
C GLY A 110 7.24 -2.95 -7.59
N PHE A 111 6.08 -2.52 -7.04
CA PHE A 111 4.82 -2.47 -7.79
C PHE A 111 4.70 -1.15 -8.53
N SER A 112 4.95 -1.17 -9.84
CA SER A 112 4.83 0.01 -10.71
C SER A 112 3.38 0.22 -11.16
N PHE A 113 2.88 1.44 -11.02
CA PHE A 113 1.52 1.82 -11.42
C PHE A 113 1.43 3.24 -11.96
N ILE A 114 0.34 3.50 -12.68
CA ILE A 114 -0.01 4.77 -13.30
C ILE A 114 -1.26 5.30 -12.60
N LEU A 115 -1.20 6.54 -12.13
CA LEU A 115 -2.40 7.35 -11.84
C LEU A 115 -2.74 8.20 -13.06
N ILE A 116 -4.00 8.21 -13.49
CA ILE A 116 -4.45 9.00 -14.63
C ILE A 116 -5.81 9.66 -14.36
N LEU A 117 -5.96 10.93 -14.74
CA LEU A 117 -7.23 11.65 -14.69
C LEU A 117 -8.06 11.35 -15.95
N GLY A 118 -9.23 10.78 -15.78
CA GLY A 118 -10.17 10.52 -16.86
C GLY A 118 -10.90 11.77 -17.36
N LYS A 119 -11.50 11.67 -18.55
CA LYS A 119 -12.40 12.72 -19.09
C LYS A 119 -13.63 12.96 -18.20
N ASP A 120 -13.99 11.96 -17.40
CA ASP A 120 -15.05 12.00 -16.39
C ASP A 120 -14.61 12.60 -15.05
N GLN A 121 -13.45 13.26 -15.01
CA GLN A 121 -12.86 13.90 -13.82
C GLN A 121 -12.57 12.94 -12.65
N LYS A 122 -12.46 11.63 -12.93
CA LYS A 122 -12.07 10.62 -11.95
C LYS A 122 -10.61 10.23 -12.13
N VAL A 123 -9.83 10.30 -11.06
CA VAL A 123 -8.48 9.72 -11.00
C VAL A 123 -8.61 8.21 -10.82
N ARG A 124 -7.90 7.44 -11.65
CA ARG A 124 -7.83 5.97 -11.59
C ARG A 124 -6.39 5.49 -11.48
N ALA A 125 -6.21 4.29 -10.95
CA ALA A 125 -4.92 3.63 -10.84
C ALA A 125 -4.89 2.33 -11.66
N PHE A 126 -3.79 2.08 -12.38
CA PHE A 126 -3.57 0.85 -13.14
C PHE A 126 -2.13 0.37 -12.97
N HIS A 127 -1.89 -0.93 -12.95
CA HIS A 127 -0.53 -1.45 -13.06
C HIS A 127 0.13 -0.94 -14.35
N ASN A 128 1.39 -0.51 -14.27
CA ASN A 128 2.15 0.04 -15.41
C ASN A 128 2.71 -1.09 -16.29
N ILE A 129 1.87 -2.05 -16.65
CA ILE A 129 2.25 -3.28 -17.33
C ILE A 129 1.28 -3.51 -18.48
N CYS A 130 1.81 -3.65 -19.69
CA CYS A 130 1.01 -3.95 -20.87
C CYS A 130 0.50 -5.38 -20.80
N ARG A 131 -0.80 -5.58 -21.08
CA ARG A 131 -1.47 -6.89 -21.08
C ARG A 131 -1.03 -7.82 -22.22
N HIS A 132 -0.25 -7.35 -23.19
CA HIS A 132 0.24 -8.19 -24.28
C HIS A 132 1.42 -9.07 -23.85
N ARG A 133 2.55 -8.46 -23.43
CA ARG A 133 3.80 -9.17 -23.05
C ARG A 133 4.51 -8.47 -21.91
N ALA A 134 3.75 -8.02 -20.93
CA ALA A 134 4.22 -7.40 -19.69
C ALA A 134 5.18 -6.19 -19.83
N TYR A 135 5.32 -5.59 -21.01
CA TYR A 135 6.20 -4.43 -21.20
C TYR A 135 5.62 -3.19 -20.49
N THR A 136 6.49 -2.39 -19.88
CA THR A 136 6.10 -1.13 -19.21
C THR A 136 5.45 -0.15 -20.18
N ILE A 137 4.26 0.36 -19.85
CA ILE A 137 3.49 1.22 -20.77
C ILE A 137 4.21 2.56 -20.95
N THR A 138 4.64 3.17 -19.85
CA THR A 138 5.39 4.43 -19.88
C THR A 138 6.49 4.43 -18.82
N LYS A 139 7.68 4.88 -19.23
CA LYS A 139 8.83 5.11 -18.34
C LYS A 139 8.91 6.55 -17.85
N LYS A 140 7.98 7.42 -18.29
CA LYS A 140 7.96 8.84 -17.90
C LYS A 140 7.29 8.99 -16.53
N GLU A 141 7.93 9.72 -15.62
CA GLU A 141 7.37 10.03 -14.29
C GLU A 141 6.02 10.75 -14.34
N SER A 142 5.81 11.59 -15.36
CA SER A 142 4.51 12.22 -15.63
C SER A 142 4.35 12.58 -17.10
N GLY A 143 3.10 12.82 -17.50
CA GLY A 143 2.76 13.29 -18.82
C GLY A 143 1.28 13.62 -18.94
N SER A 144 0.82 13.88 -20.15
CA SER A 144 -0.58 14.15 -20.43
C SER A 144 -0.96 13.50 -21.76
N SER A 145 -1.81 12.47 -21.70
CA SER A 145 -2.38 11.79 -22.87
C SER A 145 -3.66 11.08 -22.48
N THR A 146 -4.70 11.19 -23.32
CA THR A 146 -5.95 10.44 -23.12
C THR A 146 -5.88 9.00 -23.61
N VAL A 147 -4.78 8.63 -24.28
CA VAL A 147 -4.47 7.27 -24.73
C VAL A 147 -3.03 6.93 -24.36
N LEU A 148 -2.85 5.87 -23.57
CA LEU A 148 -1.56 5.35 -23.13
C LEU A 148 -1.12 4.24 -24.10
N GLY A 149 -0.12 4.52 -24.95
CA GLY A 149 0.40 3.55 -25.92
C GLY A 149 1.64 2.82 -25.42
N CYS A 150 1.59 1.49 -25.40
CA CYS A 150 2.75 0.63 -25.17
C CYS A 150 3.73 0.76 -26.33
N ARG A 151 4.99 1.04 -26.02
CA ARG A 151 6.05 1.26 -27.03
C ARG A 151 6.62 -0.02 -27.62
N TYR A 152 6.17 -1.19 -27.16
CA TYR A 152 6.64 -2.47 -27.69
C TYR A 152 5.92 -2.85 -28.98
N HIS A 153 4.62 -3.14 -28.90
CA HIS A 153 3.80 -3.60 -30.04
C HIS A 153 2.61 -2.69 -30.35
N GLY A 154 2.59 -1.47 -29.79
CA GLY A 154 1.57 -0.48 -30.13
C GLY A 154 0.16 -0.74 -29.56
N TRP A 155 -0.01 -1.70 -28.63
CA TRP A 155 -1.23 -1.81 -27.85
C TRP A 155 -1.47 -0.51 -27.07
N SER A 156 -2.69 0.01 -27.09
CA SER A 156 -3.00 1.26 -26.42
C SER A 156 -4.30 1.24 -25.64
N TYR A 157 -4.31 1.96 -24.52
CA TYR A 157 -5.37 1.95 -23.53
C TYR A 157 -5.91 3.36 -23.32
N ASN A 158 -7.21 3.52 -23.10
CA ASN A 158 -7.77 4.82 -22.77
C ASN A 158 -7.62 5.17 -21.27
N THR A 159 -8.14 6.31 -20.84
CA THR A 159 -8.07 6.76 -19.43
C THR A 159 -8.86 5.90 -18.44
N LYS A 160 -9.68 4.95 -18.92
CA LYS A 160 -10.36 3.94 -18.11
C LYS A 160 -9.61 2.60 -18.07
N GLY A 161 -8.45 2.51 -18.71
CA GLY A 161 -7.66 1.28 -18.81
C GLY A 161 -8.15 0.31 -19.87
N GLU A 162 -9.23 0.64 -20.59
CA GLU A 162 -9.80 -0.22 -21.64
C GLU A 162 -8.85 -0.26 -22.85
N LEU A 163 -8.61 -1.46 -23.40
CA LEU A 163 -7.80 -1.64 -24.61
C LEU A 163 -8.54 -1.06 -25.82
N VAL A 164 -8.00 0.00 -26.42
CA VAL A 164 -8.62 0.67 -27.57
C VAL A 164 -8.01 0.25 -28.91
N LYS A 165 -6.71 -0.07 -28.93
CA LYS A 165 -6.01 -0.53 -30.13
C LYS A 165 -5.11 -1.70 -29.80
N ALA A 166 -5.18 -2.73 -30.62
CA ALA A 166 -4.28 -3.88 -30.62
C ALA A 166 -3.92 -4.19 -32.08
N PRO A 167 -2.81 -3.63 -32.60
CA PRO A 167 -2.40 -3.87 -33.99
C PRO A 167 -2.29 -5.36 -34.28
N GLU A 168 -2.76 -5.79 -35.45
CA GLU A 168 -2.84 -7.19 -35.89
C GLU A 168 -3.84 -8.11 -35.16
N PHE A 169 -4.52 -7.63 -34.11
CA PHE A 169 -5.49 -8.46 -33.35
C PHE A 169 -6.95 -8.29 -33.79
N ASP A 170 -7.29 -7.27 -34.59
CA ASP A 170 -8.69 -7.00 -34.98
C ASP A 170 -9.33 -8.13 -35.82
N LYS A 171 -8.51 -8.99 -36.45
CA LYS A 171 -8.96 -10.14 -37.27
C LYS A 171 -8.67 -11.50 -36.63
N VAL A 172 -8.12 -11.51 -35.40
CA VAL A 172 -7.82 -12.75 -34.69
C VAL A 172 -9.13 -13.31 -34.13
N GLU A 173 -9.48 -14.52 -34.56
CA GLU A 173 -10.69 -15.19 -34.10
C GLU A 173 -10.65 -15.39 -32.57
N GLY A 174 -11.76 -15.10 -31.89
CA GLY A 174 -11.87 -15.22 -30.42
C GLY A 174 -11.22 -14.08 -29.62
N PHE A 175 -10.49 -13.16 -30.23
CA PHE A 175 -9.88 -12.04 -29.50
C PHE A 175 -10.92 -11.01 -29.05
N GLN A 176 -11.04 -10.81 -27.74
CA GLN A 176 -11.91 -9.79 -27.13
C GLN A 176 -11.06 -8.71 -26.46
N LYS A 177 -11.21 -7.45 -26.89
CA LYS A 177 -10.44 -6.31 -26.34
C LYS A 177 -10.78 -6.08 -24.87
N GLU A 178 -12.02 -6.31 -24.50
CA GLU A 178 -12.60 -6.07 -23.18
C GLU A 178 -11.88 -6.88 -22.11
N MET A 179 -11.49 -8.12 -22.43
CA MET A 179 -10.74 -9.03 -21.56
C MET A 179 -9.28 -8.61 -21.34
N ASN A 180 -8.79 -7.69 -22.17
CA ASN A 180 -7.41 -7.27 -22.23
C ASN A 180 -7.19 -5.83 -21.71
N SER A 181 -8.11 -5.33 -20.89
CA SER A 181 -7.96 -4.05 -20.18
C SER A 181 -6.82 -4.08 -19.16
N LEU A 182 -6.24 -2.92 -18.84
CA LEU A 182 -5.21 -2.82 -17.80
C LEU A 182 -5.73 -3.34 -16.45
N TRP A 183 -4.84 -3.95 -15.68
CA TRP A 183 -5.16 -4.35 -14.32
C TRP A 183 -5.36 -3.12 -13.45
N GLU A 184 -6.60 -2.89 -13.05
CA GLU A 184 -7.00 -1.76 -12.20
C GLU A 184 -6.58 -1.99 -10.76
N ILE A 185 -5.97 -0.96 -10.19
CA ILE A 185 -5.63 -0.85 -8.77
C ILE A 185 -6.71 -0.01 -8.10
N ARG A 186 -7.13 -0.40 -6.89
CA ARG A 186 -8.13 0.38 -6.16
C ARG A 186 -7.59 1.77 -5.86
N SER A 187 -8.37 2.79 -6.19
CA SER A 187 -8.00 4.17 -5.92
C SER A 187 -9.19 4.95 -5.37
N VAL A 188 -8.94 5.78 -4.37
CA VAL A 188 -9.95 6.65 -3.75
C VAL A 188 -9.39 8.06 -3.63
N VAL A 189 -10.20 9.06 -3.99
CA VAL A 189 -9.91 10.47 -3.78
C VAL A 189 -10.80 11.01 -2.65
N LYS A 190 -10.19 11.46 -1.56
CA LYS A 190 -10.88 12.04 -0.39
C LYS A 190 -10.09 13.24 0.11
N GLU A 191 -10.77 14.35 0.40
CA GLU A 191 -10.12 15.61 0.83
C GLU A 191 -8.95 16.04 -0.08
N SER A 192 -9.11 15.87 -1.40
CA SER A 192 -8.05 16.13 -2.39
C SER A 192 -6.79 15.28 -2.23
N MET A 193 -6.82 14.22 -1.44
CA MET A 193 -5.75 13.23 -1.31
C MET A 193 -6.13 11.97 -2.07
N VAL A 194 -5.20 11.49 -2.91
CA VAL A 194 -5.34 10.26 -3.70
C VAL A 194 -4.67 9.12 -2.95
N PHE A 195 -5.46 8.09 -2.68
CA PHE A 195 -5.02 6.86 -2.04
C PHE A 195 -5.14 5.68 -2.99
N VAL A 196 -4.25 4.70 -2.86
CA VAL A 196 -4.32 3.43 -3.59
C VAL A 196 -4.21 2.25 -2.65
N ASN A 197 -4.80 1.12 -3.04
CA ASN A 197 -4.59 -0.18 -2.42
C ASN A 197 -4.44 -1.21 -3.55
N LEU A 198 -3.36 -1.98 -3.52
CA LEU A 198 -3.04 -2.95 -4.57
C LEU A 198 -3.75 -4.30 -4.35
N ASP A 199 -4.46 -4.47 -3.24
CA ASP A 199 -5.16 -5.72 -2.97
C ASP A 199 -6.19 -5.92 -4.08
N ALA A 200 -6.19 -7.11 -4.67
CA ALA A 200 -7.14 -7.54 -5.68
C ALA A 200 -8.33 -8.30 -5.09
N GLY A 201 -8.31 -8.61 -3.78
CA GLY A 201 -9.37 -9.33 -3.07
C GLY A 201 -10.73 -8.60 -3.10
N PRO A 202 -11.87 -9.28 -2.89
CA PRO A 202 -13.20 -8.67 -3.06
C PRO A 202 -13.53 -7.58 -2.03
N GLU A 203 -13.00 -7.69 -0.82
CA GLU A 203 -13.28 -6.80 0.30
C GLU A 203 -11.99 -6.08 0.74
N VAL A 204 -11.99 -4.75 0.66
CA VAL A 204 -10.95 -3.90 1.23
C VAL A 204 -11.64 -2.93 2.17
N SER A 205 -11.26 -2.92 3.45
CA SER A 205 -11.87 -2.06 4.45
C SER A 205 -11.47 -0.60 4.25
N ASP A 206 -12.46 0.28 4.18
CA ASP A 206 -12.27 1.73 4.17
C ASP A 206 -12.03 2.31 5.58
N LEU A 207 -12.13 1.50 6.64
CA LEU A 207 -11.93 1.97 8.02
C LEU A 207 -10.51 2.51 8.23
N GLU A 208 -9.51 1.84 7.65
CA GLU A 208 -8.13 2.31 7.69
C GLU A 208 -8.00 3.66 6.98
N LEU A 209 -8.57 3.78 5.78
CA LEU A 209 -8.59 5.03 5.01
C LEU A 209 -9.28 6.18 5.77
N ALA A 210 -10.40 5.91 6.44
CA ALA A 210 -11.11 6.90 7.24
C ALA A 210 -10.29 7.37 8.46
N ALA A 211 -9.63 6.44 9.17
CA ALA A 211 -8.73 6.77 10.28
C ALA A 211 -7.54 7.62 9.79
N GLN A 212 -6.97 7.21 8.65
CA GLN A 212 -5.90 7.89 7.93
C GLN A 212 -6.27 9.34 7.53
N LEU A 213 -7.50 9.59 7.09
CA LEU A 213 -7.98 10.94 6.74
C LEU A 213 -8.19 11.81 7.99
N LYS A 214 -8.96 11.28 8.96
CA LYS A 214 -9.29 11.99 10.21
C LYS A 214 -8.04 12.46 10.94
N ALA A 215 -7.01 11.63 10.98
CA ALA A 215 -5.79 11.95 11.69
C ALA A 215 -4.89 12.95 10.95
N ARG A 216 -4.93 13.02 9.60
CA ARG A 216 -4.15 13.99 8.80
C ARG A 216 -4.76 15.39 8.74
N ASN A 217 -6.09 15.54 8.87
CA ASN A 217 -6.79 16.83 8.80
C ASN A 217 -6.47 17.62 7.52
N THR A 218 -6.66 16.98 6.37
CA THR A 218 -6.15 17.45 5.06
C THR A 218 -7.08 18.41 4.32
N ALA A 219 -8.26 18.67 4.84
CA ALA A 219 -9.21 19.59 4.22
C ALA A 219 -8.59 20.97 3.93
N GLY A 220 -8.65 21.39 2.66
CA GLY A 220 -8.23 22.73 2.22
C GLY A 220 -6.71 22.95 2.09
N VAL A 221 -5.89 21.90 2.21
CA VAL A 221 -4.46 21.98 1.85
C VAL A 221 -4.28 21.83 0.34
N GLY A 222 -3.25 22.46 -0.21
CA GLY A 222 -2.81 22.31 -1.59
C GLY A 222 -1.34 21.93 -1.64
N TRP A 223 -0.96 21.14 -2.66
CA TRP A 223 0.41 20.74 -2.91
C TRP A 223 1.31 21.93 -3.29
N ILE A 224 2.52 21.97 -2.73
CA ILE A 224 3.55 22.98 -3.00
C ILE A 224 4.73 22.35 -3.76
N SER A 225 5.35 21.33 -3.17
CA SER A 225 6.58 20.73 -3.68
C SER A 225 6.71 19.27 -3.25
N SER A 226 7.57 18.54 -3.95
CA SER A 226 7.90 17.13 -3.68
C SER A 226 9.41 16.96 -3.67
N TRP A 227 9.93 16.14 -2.76
CA TRP A 227 11.34 15.78 -2.66
C TRP A 227 11.48 14.27 -2.51
N LYS A 228 12.52 13.70 -3.11
CA LYS A 228 12.91 12.30 -2.95
C LYS A 228 14.32 12.25 -2.38
N PHE A 229 14.54 11.35 -1.44
CA PHE A 229 15.84 11.09 -0.85
C PHE A 229 16.06 9.58 -0.84
N ASP A 230 17.15 9.12 -1.44
CA ASP A 230 17.53 7.72 -1.36
C ASP A 230 18.33 7.50 -0.08
N ALA A 231 17.96 6.48 0.68
CA ALA A 231 18.57 6.15 1.96
C ALA A 231 19.00 4.68 1.98
N VAL A 232 20.22 4.43 2.48
CA VAL A 232 20.78 3.09 2.67
C VAL A 232 20.34 2.53 4.02
N LEU A 233 19.04 2.28 4.13
CA LEU A 233 18.41 1.74 5.33
C LEU A 233 17.21 0.86 5.02
N ASN A 234 16.89 -0.05 5.95
CA ASN A 234 15.65 -0.81 5.91
C ASN A 234 14.47 0.11 6.27
N TRP A 235 13.37 0.05 5.50
CA TRP A 235 12.21 0.91 5.70
C TRP A 235 11.63 0.86 7.12
N LYS A 236 11.71 -0.29 7.80
CA LYS A 236 11.21 -0.47 9.17
C LYS A 236 11.92 0.43 10.17
N LEU A 237 13.19 0.77 9.92
CA LEU A 237 13.96 1.65 10.79
C LEU A 237 13.42 3.08 10.69
N ALA A 238 13.22 3.56 9.46
CA ALA A 238 12.60 4.86 9.22
C ALA A 238 11.15 4.90 9.72
N ALA A 239 10.38 3.81 9.57
CA ALA A 239 9.01 3.72 10.07
C ALA A 239 8.89 4.02 11.58
N GLY A 240 9.86 3.54 12.35
CA GLY A 240 9.91 3.75 13.79
C GLY A 240 10.48 5.06 14.24
N GLU A 241 11.68 5.32 13.71
CA GLU A 241 12.61 6.25 14.33
C GLU A 241 12.62 7.61 13.63
N PHE A 242 12.07 7.72 12.41
CA PHE A 242 12.04 8.99 11.69
C PHE A 242 11.29 10.04 12.51
N SER A 243 11.95 11.17 12.75
CA SER A 243 11.40 12.30 13.50
C SER A 243 12.02 13.61 13.06
N LEU A 244 11.23 14.69 13.04
CA LEU A 244 11.70 16.05 12.77
C LEU A 244 11.82 16.85 14.09
N GLY A 245 12.62 16.31 15.01
CA GLY A 245 12.79 16.83 16.37
C GLY A 245 13.47 18.21 16.45
N ARG A 246 14.21 18.66 15.42
CA ARG A 246 14.83 19.99 15.44
C ARG A 246 13.82 21.10 15.15
N LEU A 247 12.81 20.85 14.31
CA LEU A 247 11.66 21.76 14.16
C LEU A 247 10.78 21.85 15.41
N GLN A 248 10.78 20.82 16.27
CA GLN A 248 10.08 20.85 17.56
C GLN A 248 10.76 21.81 18.55
N ASN A 249 12.10 21.84 18.57
CA ASN A 249 12.89 22.64 19.51
C ASN A 249 13.36 24.00 18.97
N SER A 250 13.12 24.30 17.69
CA SER A 250 13.42 25.60 17.07
C SER A 250 12.47 26.74 17.50
N GLN A 251 11.54 26.49 18.42
CA GLN A 251 10.79 27.58 19.04
C GLN A 251 11.74 28.49 19.81
N ASN A 252 11.77 29.76 19.40
CA ASN A 252 12.47 30.80 20.11
C ASN A 252 12.07 30.79 21.61
N ASN A 253 13.10 30.88 22.44
CA ASN A 253 13.15 30.78 23.89
C ASN A 253 12.30 31.80 24.69
N TRP A 254 11.28 32.43 24.09
CA TRP A 254 10.40 33.43 24.72
C TRP A 254 8.90 33.12 24.61
N GLN A 255 8.46 32.23 23.70
CA GLN A 255 7.03 31.89 23.56
C GLN A 255 6.48 31.02 24.71
N TRP A 256 7.34 30.28 25.43
CA TRP A 256 6.96 29.59 26.67
C TRP A 256 6.53 30.57 27.77
N MET A 257 7.03 31.82 27.77
CA MET A 257 6.64 32.85 28.74
C MET A 257 5.22 33.40 28.51
N LEU A 258 4.63 33.15 27.33
CA LEU A 258 3.25 33.55 26.99
C LEU A 258 2.28 32.36 27.01
N GLY A 259 2.67 31.20 27.55
CA GLY A 259 1.78 30.04 27.74
C GLY A 259 1.29 29.35 26.46
N GLY A 260 1.78 29.74 25.28
CA GLY A 260 1.37 29.17 24.00
C GLY A 260 2.42 28.22 23.42
N SER A 261 2.31 26.92 23.70
CA SER A 261 3.12 25.89 23.03
C SER A 261 2.48 25.52 21.69
N ALA A 262 3.06 25.98 20.57
CA ALA A 262 2.66 25.48 19.25
C ALA A 262 3.30 24.10 19.03
N LYS A 263 2.61 23.04 19.48
CA LYS A 263 3.10 21.65 19.35
C LYS A 263 2.96 21.17 17.90
N THR A 264 4.02 20.55 17.37
CA THR A 264 3.92 19.75 16.14
C THR A 264 3.06 18.52 16.42
N LYS A 265 2.16 18.18 15.49
CA LYS A 265 1.38 16.93 15.55
C LYS A 265 1.90 15.97 14.49
N GLU A 266 2.42 14.84 14.94
CA GLU A 266 2.91 13.75 14.08
C GLU A 266 1.93 12.57 14.13
N MET A 267 1.64 12.01 12.96
CA MET A 267 0.96 10.73 12.83
C MET A 267 1.89 9.77 12.11
N LYS A 268 2.20 8.64 12.75
CA LYS A 268 3.00 7.56 12.17
C LYS A 268 2.10 6.39 11.78
N LEU A 269 2.14 6.01 10.51
CA LEU A 269 1.76 4.68 10.04
C LEU A 269 3.05 3.95 9.67
N SER A 270 3.02 2.62 9.57
CA SER A 270 4.23 1.82 9.36
C SER A 270 5.02 2.22 8.10
N TYR A 271 4.41 2.82 7.08
CA TYR A 271 5.09 3.16 5.81
C TYR A 271 4.82 4.61 5.35
N SER A 272 4.06 5.39 6.11
CA SER A 272 3.89 6.82 5.83
C SER A 272 3.66 7.62 7.10
N ALA A 273 4.14 8.85 7.12
CA ALA A 273 3.92 9.78 8.21
C ALA A 273 3.33 11.10 7.69
N SER A 274 2.66 11.82 8.58
CA SER A 274 2.16 13.16 8.29
C SER A 274 2.44 14.06 9.47
N ILE A 275 3.15 15.15 9.19
CA ILE A 275 3.72 16.05 10.19
C ILE A 275 3.20 17.45 9.90
N TRP A 276 2.43 18.00 10.83
CA TRP A 276 2.07 19.42 10.80
C TRP A 276 3.19 20.23 11.43
N THR A 277 3.74 21.16 10.65
CA THR A 277 4.70 22.14 11.15
C THR A 277 3.96 23.26 11.90
N PRO A 278 4.63 23.98 12.83
CA PRO A 278 4.01 25.10 13.55
C PRO A 278 3.54 26.24 12.63
N HIS A 279 4.07 26.31 11.41
CA HIS A 279 3.75 27.32 10.41
C HIS A 279 2.53 26.96 9.54
N GLY A 280 1.80 25.88 9.87
CA GLY A 280 0.61 25.46 9.13
C GLY A 280 0.93 24.77 7.79
N LEU A 281 2.15 24.26 7.63
CA LEU A 281 2.50 23.34 6.54
C LEU A 281 2.26 21.90 6.97
N LEU A 282 1.73 21.11 6.05
CA LEU A 282 1.63 19.67 6.18
C LEU A 282 2.73 19.02 5.35
N LEU A 283 3.62 18.29 6.00
CA LEU A 283 4.58 17.41 5.35
C LEU A 283 4.05 15.98 5.39
N THR A 284 3.91 15.35 4.24
CA THR A 284 3.62 13.92 4.15
C THR A 284 4.88 13.19 3.72
N VAL A 285 5.30 12.20 4.51
CA VAL A 285 6.48 11.37 4.26
C VAL A 285 6.03 9.96 3.89
N ARG A 286 6.59 9.39 2.83
CA ARG A 286 6.29 8.04 2.34
C ARG A 286 7.58 7.25 2.22
N LEU A 287 7.56 6.04 2.75
CA LEU A 287 8.69 5.11 2.69
C LEU A 287 8.45 4.16 1.52
N LEU A 288 9.30 4.23 0.50
CA LEU A 288 9.22 3.43 -0.72
C LEU A 288 10.41 2.46 -0.74
N PRO A 289 10.30 1.28 -0.09
CA PRO A 289 11.42 0.35 -0.04
C PRO A 289 11.74 -0.18 -1.45
N GLN A 290 13.03 -0.29 -1.73
CA GLN A 290 13.56 -0.83 -2.99
C GLN A 290 14.17 -2.22 -2.75
N SER A 291 14.74 -2.44 -1.56
CA SER A 291 15.35 -3.70 -1.14
C SER A 291 15.34 -3.80 0.40
N PRO A 292 15.83 -4.91 1.00
CA PRO A 292 16.01 -5.00 2.44
C PRO A 292 16.90 -3.90 3.04
N SER A 293 17.77 -3.26 2.25
CA SER A 293 18.75 -2.28 2.72
C SER A 293 18.67 -0.92 2.02
N ALA A 294 17.67 -0.70 1.18
CA ALA A 294 17.51 0.53 0.42
C ALA A 294 16.05 0.99 0.44
N THR A 295 15.85 2.26 0.80
CA THR A 295 14.52 2.88 0.88
C THR A 295 14.59 4.29 0.29
N THR A 296 13.69 4.60 -0.65
CA THR A 296 13.47 5.98 -1.08
C THR A 296 12.44 6.63 -0.17
N ILE A 297 12.79 7.77 0.42
CA ILE A 297 11.91 8.58 1.26
C ILE A 297 11.36 9.70 0.39
N GLU A 298 10.06 9.65 0.11
CA GLU A 298 9.36 10.69 -0.66
C GLU A 298 8.60 11.62 0.28
N CYS A 299 8.86 12.91 0.16
CA CYS A 299 8.29 13.97 0.98
C CYS A 299 7.47 14.91 0.09
N ASP A 300 6.17 15.01 0.34
CA ASP A 300 5.31 16.01 -0.29
C ASP A 300 4.94 17.09 0.73
N LEU A 301 5.14 18.35 0.34
CA LEU A 301 4.81 19.52 1.15
C LEU A 301 3.50 20.14 0.67
N HIS A 302 2.62 20.41 1.63
CA HIS A 302 1.31 21.02 1.40
C HIS A 302 1.11 22.22 2.33
N ALA A 303 0.32 23.19 1.91
CA ALA A 303 -0.11 24.30 2.75
C ALA A 303 -1.58 24.63 2.52
N LYS A 304 -2.19 25.32 3.48
CA LYS A 304 -3.44 26.02 3.20
C LYS A 304 -3.17 27.10 2.14
N ILE A 305 -4.11 27.23 1.20
CA ILE A 305 -3.98 28.00 -0.07
C ILE A 305 -3.64 29.50 0.15
N THR A 306 -3.67 30.02 1.38
CA THR A 306 -3.60 31.45 1.69
C THR A 306 -2.19 32.06 1.87
N HIS A 307 -1.07 31.32 1.87
CA HIS A 307 0.22 31.88 2.34
C HIS A 307 1.49 31.57 1.50
N SER A 308 1.43 31.44 0.17
CA SER A 308 2.54 30.89 -0.65
C SER A 308 3.91 31.62 -0.61
N ALA A 309 3.98 32.94 -0.37
CA ALA A 309 5.18 33.73 -0.62
C ALA A 309 6.30 33.62 0.45
N LYS A 310 6.01 33.12 1.66
CA LYS A 310 6.98 33.05 2.79
C LYS A 310 7.67 31.69 2.97
N PHE A 311 7.46 30.73 2.07
CA PHE A 311 7.84 29.34 2.32
C PHE A 311 9.21 28.89 1.76
N SER A 312 9.93 29.73 1.01
CA SER A 312 11.20 29.30 0.37
C SER A 312 12.29 28.97 1.39
N SER A 313 12.49 29.82 2.41
CA SER A 313 13.45 29.58 3.49
C SER A 313 13.07 28.36 4.33
N LEU A 314 11.79 28.21 4.66
CA LEU A 314 11.27 27.08 5.43
C LEU A 314 11.39 25.76 4.67
N GLN A 315 11.17 25.76 3.36
CA GLN A 315 11.40 24.59 2.50
C GLN A 315 12.86 24.14 2.54
N LYS A 316 13.80 25.08 2.48
CA LYS A 316 15.23 24.78 2.57
C LYS A 316 15.59 24.17 3.93
N GLN A 317 15.12 24.77 5.03
CA GLN A 317 15.34 24.26 6.40
C GLN A 317 14.76 22.85 6.58
N LEU A 318 13.52 22.63 6.15
CA LEU A 318 12.87 21.31 6.18
C LEU A 318 13.69 20.27 5.41
N LYS A 319 14.17 20.63 4.21
CA LYS A 319 14.95 19.73 3.36
C LYS A 319 16.26 19.32 4.04
N GLU A 320 16.98 20.29 4.62
CA GLU A 320 18.25 20.06 5.34
C GLU A 320 18.03 19.19 6.60
N GLU A 321 16.94 19.41 7.33
CA GLU A 321 16.60 18.60 8.50
C GLU A 321 16.26 17.16 8.12
N ILE A 322 15.45 16.95 7.08
CA ILE A 322 15.14 15.61 6.56
C ILE A 322 16.42 14.89 6.15
N GLN A 323 17.32 15.54 5.42
CA GLN A 323 18.59 14.94 5.02
C GLN A 323 19.45 14.55 6.21
N SER A 324 19.54 15.42 7.21
CA SER A 324 20.33 15.13 8.40
C SER A 324 19.69 14.03 9.27
N GLU A 325 18.37 13.93 9.31
CA GLU A 325 17.66 12.83 9.97
C GLU A 325 17.88 11.50 9.23
N ILE A 326 17.86 11.50 7.90
CA ILE A 326 18.22 10.32 7.09
C ILE A 326 19.64 9.86 7.42
N GLY A 327 20.60 10.78 7.45
CA GLY A 327 21.99 10.44 7.82
C GLY A 327 22.11 9.83 9.22
N ARG A 328 21.33 10.32 10.20
CA ARG A 328 21.25 9.72 11.55
C ARG A 328 20.75 8.28 11.49
N LEU A 329 19.69 8.02 10.73
CA LEU A 329 19.10 6.69 10.59
C LEU A 329 20.03 5.72 9.84
N GLU A 330 20.78 6.18 8.83
CA GLU A 330 21.76 5.36 8.12
C GLU A 330 22.94 4.95 9.03
N ILE A 331 23.39 5.85 9.92
CA ILE A 331 24.39 5.50 10.94
C ILE A 331 23.82 4.42 11.87
N LYS A 332 22.60 4.60 12.38
CA LYS A 332 21.93 3.60 13.23
C LYS A 332 21.74 2.26 12.51
N GLN A 333 21.37 2.26 11.23
CA GLN A 333 21.29 1.05 10.42
C GLN A 333 22.65 0.33 10.34
N ARG A 334 23.74 1.07 10.16
CA ARG A 334 25.09 0.50 10.12
C ARG A 334 25.48 -0.15 11.44
N ASP A 335 25.11 0.46 12.56
CA ASP A 335 25.41 -0.06 13.90
C ASP A 335 24.55 -1.30 14.24
N LEU A 336 23.27 -1.29 13.84
CA LEU A 336 22.39 -2.47 13.88
C LEU A 336 22.98 -3.64 13.07
N SER A 337 23.48 -3.37 11.86
CA SER A 337 24.11 -4.38 11.01
C SER A 337 25.41 -4.95 11.60
N ARG A 338 26.01 -4.27 12.57
CA ARG A 338 27.19 -4.74 13.33
C ARG A 338 26.82 -5.46 14.62
N GLY A 339 25.54 -5.60 14.95
CA GLY A 339 25.06 -6.28 16.16
C GLY A 339 25.29 -5.50 17.46
N HIS A 340 25.42 -4.17 17.39
CA HIS A 340 25.79 -3.33 18.54
C HIS A 340 24.61 -2.63 19.24
N ASP A 341 23.38 -2.73 18.72
CA ASP A 341 22.23 -1.96 19.23
C ASP A 341 21.02 -2.84 19.54
N ASP A 342 20.15 -2.37 20.44
CA ASP A 342 18.90 -3.03 20.81
C ASP A 342 17.94 -2.97 19.60
N PHE A 343 17.41 -4.14 19.22
CA PHE A 343 16.53 -4.25 18.08
C PHE A 343 15.15 -3.63 18.33
N ALA A 344 14.84 -3.14 19.53
CA ALA A 344 13.54 -2.57 19.87
C ALA A 344 13.21 -1.29 19.07
N VAL A 345 12.56 -1.45 17.92
CA VAL A 345 12.07 -0.35 17.07
C VAL A 345 10.56 -0.48 16.94
N ALA A 346 9.79 0.51 17.41
CA ALA A 346 8.39 0.61 17.01
C ALA A 346 8.35 0.75 15.47
N PRO A 347 7.40 0.21 14.69
CA PRO A 347 6.22 -0.56 15.05
C PRO A 347 6.40 -2.07 14.79
N GLN A 348 7.49 -2.69 15.25
CA GLN A 348 7.81 -4.11 14.99
C GLN A 348 6.67 -5.10 15.27
N GLU A 349 6.00 -4.98 16.41
CA GLU A 349 4.88 -5.86 16.77
C GLU A 349 3.71 -5.73 15.80
N GLN A 350 3.40 -4.50 15.37
CA GLN A 350 2.36 -4.26 14.37
C GLN A 350 2.72 -4.92 13.04
N ILE A 351 3.97 -4.75 12.59
CA ILE A 351 4.46 -5.35 11.34
C ILE A 351 4.42 -6.87 11.46
N SER A 352 4.99 -7.46 12.51
CA SER A 352 4.98 -8.90 12.77
C SER A 352 3.57 -9.48 12.76
N ARG A 353 2.60 -8.79 13.37
CA ARG A 353 1.20 -9.21 13.35
C ARG A 353 0.62 -9.25 11.93
N LEU A 354 0.93 -8.26 11.09
CA LEU A 354 0.48 -8.23 9.69
C LEU A 354 1.11 -9.38 8.88
N LEU A 355 2.42 -9.60 9.03
CA LEU A 355 3.12 -10.69 8.35
C LEU A 355 2.56 -12.06 8.75
N ARG A 356 2.32 -12.27 10.06
CA ARG A 356 1.72 -13.51 10.58
C ARG A 356 0.32 -13.76 10.05
N ALA A 357 -0.53 -12.73 10.02
CA ALA A 357 -1.89 -12.83 9.48
C ALA A 357 -1.87 -13.17 7.98
N HIS A 358 -0.93 -12.62 7.23
CA HIS A 358 -0.77 -12.93 5.81
C HIS A 358 -0.29 -14.36 5.56
N LEU A 359 0.75 -14.82 6.28
CA LEU A 359 1.21 -16.20 6.20
C LEU A 359 0.11 -17.21 6.52
N GLU A 360 -0.73 -16.92 7.52
CA GLU A 360 -1.90 -17.76 7.83
C GLU A 360 -2.92 -17.77 6.67
N SER A 361 -3.07 -16.65 5.96
CA SER A 361 -3.92 -16.59 4.76
C SER A 361 -3.34 -17.40 3.60
N GLU A 362 -2.03 -17.31 3.36
CA GLU A 362 -1.31 -18.12 2.36
C GLU A 362 -1.43 -19.61 2.68
N ARG A 363 -1.32 -19.98 3.96
CA ARG A 363 -1.53 -21.34 4.46
C ARG A 363 -2.93 -21.88 4.17
N GLN A 364 -3.97 -21.07 4.41
CA GLN A 364 -5.36 -21.47 4.13
C GLN A 364 -5.63 -21.69 2.64
N VAL A 365 -4.93 -20.95 1.78
CA VAL A 365 -5.08 -21.01 0.32
C VAL A 365 -4.11 -22.02 -0.33
N GLY A 366 -3.09 -22.46 0.40
CA GLY A 366 -2.12 -23.50 -0.01
C GLY A 366 -0.99 -23.01 -0.92
N HIS A 367 -0.91 -21.71 -1.19
CA HIS A 367 0.13 -21.06 -2.00
C HIS A 367 0.33 -19.59 -1.60
N GLU A 368 1.44 -19.00 -2.03
CA GLU A 368 1.74 -17.58 -1.81
C GLU A 368 0.69 -16.68 -2.48
N ILE A 369 0.25 -15.63 -1.79
CA ILE A 369 -0.76 -14.71 -2.30
C ILE A 369 -0.06 -13.53 -2.94
N GLU A 370 0.00 -13.56 -4.28
CA GLU A 370 0.74 -12.53 -5.02
C GLU A 370 -0.02 -11.18 -5.13
N PRO A 371 0.69 -10.03 -5.05
CA PRO A 371 0.17 -8.64 -4.99
C PRO A 371 -0.68 -8.09 -6.14
N ALA A 372 -1.09 -8.89 -7.11
CA ALA A 372 -1.82 -8.39 -8.28
C ALA A 372 -2.77 -9.42 -8.91
N ALA A 373 -2.95 -10.58 -8.28
CA ALA A 373 -3.80 -11.62 -8.84
C ALA A 373 -5.28 -11.27 -8.63
N ARG A 374 -5.88 -10.46 -9.51
CA ARG A 374 -7.31 -10.65 -9.79
C ARG A 374 -7.40 -12.03 -10.41
N LYS A 375 -8.09 -12.98 -9.75
CA LYS A 375 -8.48 -14.26 -10.37
C LYS A 375 -9.25 -13.93 -11.65
N GLN A 376 -8.56 -13.90 -12.78
CA GLN A 376 -9.23 -14.05 -14.07
C GLN A 376 -9.58 -15.54 -14.16
N GLY A 377 -10.83 -15.84 -14.47
CA GLY A 377 -11.13 -17.16 -15.00
C GLY A 377 -10.34 -17.26 -16.30
N PHE A 378 -9.27 -18.04 -16.31
CA PHE A 378 -8.60 -18.39 -17.55
C PHE A 378 -9.59 -19.20 -18.39
N SER A 379 -9.56 -19.02 -19.72
CA SER A 379 -10.11 -20.06 -20.59
C SER A 379 -9.30 -21.35 -20.36
N VAL A 380 -9.85 -22.49 -20.75
CA VAL A 380 -9.13 -23.77 -20.65
C VAL A 380 -7.78 -23.69 -21.40
N GLU A 381 -7.69 -22.94 -22.50
CA GLU A 381 -6.43 -22.70 -23.21
C GLU A 381 -5.46 -21.83 -22.42
N GLY A 382 -5.92 -20.74 -21.78
CA GLY A 382 -5.05 -19.86 -20.99
C GLY A 382 -4.42 -20.58 -19.79
N LYS A 383 -5.14 -21.54 -19.20
CA LYS A 383 -4.57 -22.40 -18.15
C LYS A 383 -3.50 -23.35 -18.71
N ALA A 384 -3.71 -23.90 -19.90
CA ALA A 384 -2.72 -24.78 -20.54
C ALA A 384 -1.43 -24.03 -20.90
N ASP A 385 -1.52 -22.78 -21.33
CA ASP A 385 -0.36 -21.92 -21.61
C ASP A 385 0.43 -21.60 -20.32
N ASP A 386 -0.26 -21.27 -19.22
CA ASP A 386 0.37 -21.03 -17.92
C ASP A 386 1.01 -22.32 -17.34
N ASP A 387 0.32 -23.45 -17.43
CA ASP A 387 0.82 -24.77 -17.01
C ASP A 387 2.07 -25.16 -17.84
N LEU A 388 2.06 -24.89 -19.16
CA LEU A 388 3.21 -25.08 -20.03
C LEU A 388 4.37 -24.14 -19.67
N CYS A 389 4.10 -22.88 -19.36
CA CYS A 389 5.14 -21.94 -18.93
C CYS A 389 5.78 -22.40 -17.61
N ALA A 390 4.97 -22.83 -16.63
CA ALA A 390 5.45 -23.39 -15.36
C ALA A 390 6.25 -24.69 -15.57
N GLU A 391 5.81 -25.56 -16.49
CA GLU A 391 6.53 -26.78 -16.84
C GLU A 391 7.86 -26.48 -17.54
N LEU A 392 7.89 -25.51 -18.46
CA LEU A 392 9.11 -25.05 -19.11
C LEU A 392 10.09 -24.42 -18.11
N GLU A 393 9.62 -23.59 -17.17
CA GLU A 393 10.46 -23.02 -16.10
C GLU A 393 11.06 -24.12 -15.20
N SER A 394 10.28 -25.17 -14.91
CA SER A 394 10.75 -26.32 -14.13
C SER A 394 11.78 -27.19 -14.87
N ASN A 395 11.62 -27.34 -16.19
CA ASN A 395 12.45 -28.20 -17.04
C ASN A 395 13.70 -27.49 -17.59
N LEU A 396 13.66 -26.16 -17.73
CA LEU A 396 14.79 -25.38 -18.24
C LEU A 396 15.94 -25.22 -17.24
N GLY A 397 15.78 -25.70 -15.99
CA GLY A 397 16.86 -25.70 -15.02
C GLY A 397 17.53 -24.33 -14.91
N CYS A 398 16.75 -23.25 -14.89
CA CYS A 398 17.23 -21.88 -14.75
C CYS A 398 17.87 -21.71 -13.37
N LYS A 399 19.10 -22.17 -13.21
CA LYS A 399 19.99 -21.73 -12.15
C LYS A 399 20.38 -20.30 -12.49
N ALA A 400 19.79 -19.35 -11.77
CA ALA A 400 20.35 -18.00 -11.70
C ALA A 400 21.85 -18.10 -11.39
N ASN A 401 22.67 -17.27 -12.05
CA ASN A 401 24.06 -17.13 -11.62
C ASN A 401 24.10 -16.62 -10.16
N LYS A 402 25.27 -16.65 -9.51
CA LYS A 402 25.42 -16.30 -8.08
C LYS A 402 24.88 -14.90 -7.69
N ASN A 403 24.49 -14.08 -8.67
CA ASN A 403 23.98 -12.73 -8.48
C ASN A 403 22.48 -12.56 -8.85
N GLY A 404 21.73 -13.64 -9.13
CA GLY A 404 20.27 -13.54 -9.31
C GLY A 404 19.81 -12.82 -10.59
N LEU A 405 20.69 -12.64 -11.58
CA LEU A 405 20.34 -12.05 -12.87
C LEU A 405 20.11 -13.13 -13.92
N LEU A 406 19.05 -12.96 -14.71
CA LEU A 406 18.83 -13.71 -15.96
C LEU A 406 19.91 -13.26 -16.96
N ASP A 407 20.81 -14.15 -17.34
CA ASP A 407 21.64 -13.95 -18.53
C ASP A 407 20.71 -13.99 -19.74
N TRP A 408 20.73 -12.92 -20.53
CA TRP A 408 20.24 -12.89 -21.91
C TRP A 408 21.44 -12.78 -22.85
#